data_AF-A0A484YVE0-F1
#
_entry.id   AF-A0A484YVE0-F1
#
_cell.length_a   1.000
_cell.length_b   1.000
_cell.length_c   1.000
_cell.angle_alpha   90.00
_cell.angle_beta   90.00
_cell.angle_gamma   90.00
#
_symmetry.space_group_name_H-M   'P 1'
#
loop_
_entity.id
_entity.type
_entity.pdbx_description
1 polymer ?
#
loop_
_entity_poly.entity_id
_entity_poly.type
_entity_poly.pdbx_seq_one_letter_code
_entity_poly.pdbx_strand_id
1 'polypeptide(L)'
;MSVHPMGKPAVTRITASWNISAFHTRLRLRLETGRTHQIRVHMAHITHPLVGDPVYGGRPRPPKGASEEFISVLRKFDRQALHATMLRLYHPVTGIQMEWHAPIPQDMVELIDAMRADFEEHKDHVDWL
;
A
#
# COMPACT_ATOMS: atom_id res chain seq x y z
N MET A 1 -4.63 17.29 -3.36
CA MET A 1 -4.67 16.82 -4.77
C MET A 1 -5.94 16.01 -4.94
N SER A 2 -6.57 16.04 -6.12
CA SER A 2 -7.81 15.31 -6.41
C SER A 2 -7.80 14.79 -7.84
N VAL A 3 -8.57 13.73 -8.10
CA VAL A 3 -8.84 13.28 -9.47
C VAL A 3 -9.85 14.25 -10.09
N HIS A 4 -9.53 14.78 -11.26
CA HIS A 4 -10.37 15.77 -11.94
C HIS A 4 -10.22 15.63 -13.47
N PRO A 5 -11.32 15.75 -14.26
CA PRO A 5 -11.27 15.63 -15.72
C PRO A 5 -10.30 16.59 -16.41
N MET A 6 -10.16 17.81 -15.87
CA MET A 6 -9.21 18.83 -16.38
C MET A 6 -7.81 18.74 -15.75
N GLY A 7 -7.52 17.67 -15.00
CA GLY A 7 -6.22 17.46 -14.36
C GLY A 7 -5.14 17.02 -15.35
N LYS A 8 -3.88 17.00 -14.89
CA LYS A 8 -2.77 16.44 -15.69
C LYS A 8 -2.98 14.92 -15.84
N PRO A 9 -2.76 14.33 -17.03
CA PRO A 9 -2.81 12.89 -17.20
C PRO A 9 -1.88 12.17 -16.23
N ALA A 10 -2.40 11.11 -15.60
CA ALA A 10 -1.72 10.32 -14.60
C ALA A 10 -2.10 8.84 -14.73
N VAL A 11 -1.11 7.95 -14.77
CA VAL A 11 -1.33 6.49 -14.91
C VAL A 11 -0.53 5.73 -13.86
N THR A 12 -1.25 4.93 -13.07
CA THR A 12 -0.73 4.03 -12.03
C THR A 12 -1.25 2.63 -12.35
N ARG A 13 -0.36 1.65 -12.52
CA ARG A 13 -0.73 0.25 -12.78
C ARG A 13 -0.58 -0.59 -11.52
N ILE A 14 -1.61 -1.36 -11.17
CA ILE A 14 -1.50 -2.43 -10.18
C ILE A 14 -0.94 -3.65 -10.90
N THR A 15 0.22 -4.14 -10.48
CA THR A 15 0.90 -5.28 -11.11
C THR A 15 0.73 -6.57 -10.31
N ALA A 16 0.47 -6.46 -9.01
CA ALA A 16 0.16 -7.60 -8.15
C ALA A 16 -0.64 -7.13 -6.93
N SER A 17 -1.49 -8.01 -6.42
CA SER A 17 -2.27 -7.82 -5.20
C SER A 17 -2.26 -9.10 -4.38
N TRP A 18 -2.16 -8.95 -3.06
CA TRP A 18 -2.25 -10.06 -2.11
C TRP A 18 -3.17 -9.64 -0.98
N ASN A 19 -4.21 -10.42 -0.71
CA ASN A 19 -5.03 -10.23 0.48
C ASN A 19 -4.19 -10.64 1.69
N ILE A 20 -4.01 -9.71 2.62
CA ILE A 20 -3.22 -9.94 3.84
C ILE A 20 -4.08 -9.87 5.10
N SER A 21 -5.33 -9.41 4.99
CA SER A 21 -6.40 -9.57 5.97
C SER A 21 -7.75 -9.48 5.26
N ALA A 22 -8.85 -9.68 5.99
CA ALA A 22 -10.20 -9.52 5.47
C ALA A 22 -10.48 -8.09 4.92
N PHE A 23 -9.74 -7.08 5.39
CA PHE A 23 -10.00 -5.68 5.06
C PHE A 23 -8.80 -4.95 4.43
N HIS A 24 -7.66 -5.63 4.24
CA HIS A 24 -6.44 -5.00 3.72
C HIS A 24 -5.78 -5.85 2.64
N THR A 25 -5.30 -5.16 1.59
CA THR A 25 -4.61 -5.77 0.46
C THR A 25 -3.22 -5.14 0.33
N ARG A 26 -2.20 -5.98 0.24
CA ARG A 26 -0.85 -5.56 -0.14
C ARG A 26 -0.80 -5.43 -1.66
N LEU A 27 -0.35 -4.27 -2.16
CA LEU A 27 -0.27 -4.00 -3.59
C LEU A 27 1.17 -3.80 -4.04
N ARG A 28 1.46 -4.23 -5.28
CA ARG A 28 2.62 -3.78 -6.05
C ARG A 28 2.13 -2.87 -7.16
N LEU A 29 2.70 -1.68 -7.23
CA LEU A 29 2.31 -0.63 -8.16
C LEU A 29 3.49 -0.29 -9.08
N ARG A 30 3.18 0.05 -10.33
CA ARG A 30 4.15 0.63 -11.28
C ARG A 30 3.62 1.96 -11.79
N LEU A 31 4.49 2.96 -11.81
CA LEU A 31 4.19 4.31 -12.28
C LEU A 31 4.60 4.45 -13.75
N GLU A 32 3.70 5.01 -14.57
CA GLU A 32 4.06 5.56 -15.88
C GLU A 32 4.26 7.07 -15.81
N THR A 33 3.61 7.71 -14.84
CA THR A 33 3.74 9.14 -14.54
C THR A 33 4.05 9.34 -13.06
N GLY A 34 4.66 10.46 -12.69
CA GLY A 34 5.01 10.81 -11.31
C GLY A 34 4.36 12.11 -10.83
N ARG A 35 3.03 12.20 -10.82
CA ARG A 35 2.32 13.40 -10.31
C ARG A 35 2.36 13.47 -8.78
N THR A 36 2.19 14.67 -8.22
CA THR A 36 2.14 14.89 -6.77
C THR A 36 1.05 14.04 -6.13
N HIS A 37 1.42 13.25 -5.12
CA HIS A 37 0.53 12.33 -4.40
C HIS A 37 -0.21 11.31 -5.30
N GLN A 38 0.30 11.02 -6.52
CA GLN A 38 -0.43 10.25 -7.52
C GLN A 38 -0.97 8.92 -6.98
N ILE A 39 -0.12 8.10 -6.35
CA ILE A 39 -0.55 6.81 -5.78
C ILE A 39 -1.62 7.03 -4.71
N ARG A 40 -1.35 7.91 -3.74
CA ARG A 40 -2.24 8.18 -2.61
C ARG A 40 -3.63 8.61 -3.07
N VAL A 41 -3.70 9.53 -4.03
CA VAL A 41 -4.96 10.04 -4.59
C VAL A 41 -5.68 8.99 -5.42
N HIS A 42 -4.96 8.25 -6.27
CA HIS A 42 -5.59 7.22 -7.10
C HIS A 42 -6.19 6.11 -6.25
N MET A 43 -5.45 5.66 -5.23
CA MET A 43 -5.91 4.62 -4.30
C MET A 43 -7.12 5.10 -3.49
N ALA A 44 -7.11 6.34 -2.99
CA ALA A 44 -8.28 6.92 -2.33
C ALA A 44 -9.49 7.10 -3.27
N HIS A 45 -9.26 7.47 -4.53
CA HIS A 45 -10.31 7.65 -5.53
C HIS A 45 -11.07 6.37 -5.84
N ILE A 46 -10.38 5.22 -5.85
CA ILE A 46 -11.00 3.90 -6.02
C ILE A 46 -11.51 3.31 -4.70
N THR A 47 -11.67 4.12 -3.65
CA THR A 47 -12.14 3.71 -2.30
C THR A 47 -11.22 2.78 -1.52
N HIS A 48 -9.95 2.64 -1.92
CA HIS A 48 -8.93 1.85 -1.22
C HIS A 48 -7.75 2.73 -0.79
N PRO A 49 -7.93 3.72 0.09
CA PRO A 49 -6.84 4.58 0.51
C PRO A 49 -5.73 3.79 1.24
N LEU A 50 -4.51 4.33 1.23
CA LEU A 50 -3.38 3.69 1.90
C LEU A 50 -3.54 3.77 3.43
N VAL A 51 -3.15 2.70 4.11
CA VAL A 51 -3.09 2.65 5.58
C VAL A 51 -2.14 3.74 6.09
N GLY A 52 -2.56 4.42 7.17
CA GLY A 52 -1.79 5.48 7.81
C GLY A 52 -1.66 6.78 6.99
N ASP A 53 -2.32 6.91 5.84
CA ASP A 53 -2.29 8.15 5.08
C ASP A 53 -3.02 9.29 5.83
N PRO A 54 -2.33 10.32 6.32
CA PRO A 54 -2.95 11.34 7.17
C PRO A 54 -3.86 12.30 6.39
N VAL A 55 -3.80 12.29 5.05
CA VAL A 55 -4.57 13.20 4.20
C VAL A 55 -5.77 12.49 3.57
N TYR A 56 -5.58 11.25 3.09
CA TYR A 56 -6.61 10.53 2.34
C TYR A 56 -7.14 9.27 3.05
N GLY A 57 -6.48 8.80 4.11
CA GLY A 57 -6.75 7.50 4.76
C GLY A 57 -7.81 7.50 5.86
N GLY A 58 -8.18 8.67 6.38
CA GLY A 58 -9.14 8.76 7.49
C GLY A 58 -8.67 8.04 8.75
N ARG A 59 -9.61 7.71 9.65
CA ARG A 59 -9.29 6.97 10.89
C ARG A 59 -9.10 5.48 10.60
N PRO A 60 -8.10 4.81 11.21
CA PRO A 60 -7.94 3.37 11.08
C PRO A 60 -9.20 2.63 11.52
N ARG A 61 -9.64 1.65 10.73
CA ARG A 61 -10.81 0.81 11.01
C ARG A 61 -10.33 -0.63 11.22
N PRO A 62 -9.98 -1.01 12.45
CA PRO A 62 -9.61 -2.40 12.72
C PRO A 62 -10.82 -3.33 12.50
N PRO A 63 -10.59 -4.58 12.06
CA PRO A 63 -11.61 -5.63 12.00
C PRO A 63 -12.29 -5.85 13.36
N LYS A 64 -13.54 -6.31 13.35
CA LYS A 64 -14.17 -6.86 14.57
C LYS A 64 -13.45 -8.15 14.93
N GLY A 65 -13.01 -8.28 16.18
CA GLY A 65 -12.25 -9.44 16.65
C GLY A 65 -10.74 -9.35 16.43
N ALA A 66 -10.23 -8.26 15.84
CA ALA A 66 -8.81 -8.06 15.65
C ALA A 66 -8.02 -8.14 16.97
N SER A 67 -6.85 -8.76 16.92
CA SER A 67 -5.97 -8.87 18.09
C SER A 67 -5.55 -7.50 18.62
N GLU A 68 -5.31 -7.38 19.93
CA GLU A 68 -4.86 -6.12 20.55
C GLU A 68 -3.53 -5.63 19.94
N GLU A 69 -2.65 -6.58 19.59
CA GLU A 69 -1.38 -6.31 18.91
C GLU A 69 -1.62 -5.67 17.54
N PHE A 70 -2.49 -6.27 16.70
CA PHE A 70 -2.79 -5.72 15.39
C PHE A 70 -3.43 -4.33 15.49
N ILE A 71 -4.36 -4.12 16.42
CA ILE A 71 -4.98 -2.81 16.67
C ILE A 71 -3.93 -1.78 17.08
N SER A 72 -3.00 -2.13 17.97
CA SER A 72 -1.91 -1.27 18.42
C SER A 72 -0.99 -0.86 17.25
N VAL A 73 -0.53 -1.83 16.45
CA VAL A 73 0.34 -1.58 15.29
C VAL A 73 -0.39 -0.69 14.27
N LEU A 74 -1.64 -1.02 13.93
CA LEU A 74 -2.44 -0.27 12.97
C LEU A 74 -2.69 1.19 13.40
N ARG A 75 -2.91 1.43 14.70
CA ARG A 75 -3.12 2.78 15.24
C ARG A 75 -1.85 3.62 15.33
N LYS A 76 -0.70 2.97 15.56
CA LYS A 76 0.61 3.64 15.64
C LYS A 76 1.18 3.98 14.27
N PHE A 77 0.72 3.32 13.21
CA PHE A 77 1.19 3.56 11.85
C PHE A 77 0.66 4.89 11.31
N ASP A 78 1.49 5.93 11.36
CA ASP A 78 1.12 7.35 11.19
C ASP A 78 1.55 7.97 9.85
N ARG A 79 2.02 7.16 8.92
CA ARG A 79 2.39 7.56 7.55
C ARG A 79 1.72 6.67 6.52
N GLN A 80 1.68 7.10 5.26
CA GLN A 80 1.21 6.24 4.18
C GLN A 80 2.04 4.95 4.08
N ALA A 81 1.36 3.80 4.01
CA ALA A 81 1.95 2.48 3.76
C ALA A 81 2.42 2.35 2.29
N LEU A 82 3.38 3.20 1.93
CA LEU A 82 3.94 3.34 0.59
C LEU A 82 5.46 3.28 0.67
N HIS A 83 6.06 2.45 -0.17
CA HIS A 83 7.51 2.28 -0.26
C HIS A 83 7.97 2.11 -1.70
N ALA A 84 9.00 2.85 -2.10
CA ALA A 84 9.63 2.73 -3.40
C ALA A 84 10.63 1.57 -3.38
N THR A 85 10.15 0.36 -3.61
CA THR A 85 10.94 -0.86 -3.42
C THR A 85 11.96 -1.15 -4.52
N MET A 86 11.74 -0.67 -5.75
CA MET A 86 12.59 -0.97 -6.91
C MET A 86 12.64 0.22 -7.88
N LEU A 87 13.84 0.49 -8.41
CA LEU A 87 14.07 1.43 -9.50
C LEU A 87 14.85 0.73 -10.62
N ARG A 88 14.37 0.85 -11.85
CA ARG A 88 15.01 0.31 -13.06
C ARG A 88 15.05 1.37 -14.14
N LEU A 89 16.23 1.59 -14.72
CA LEU A 89 16.45 2.54 -15.82
C LEU A 89 17.65 2.12 -16.68
N TYR A 90 17.75 2.71 -17.87
CA TYR A 90 18.98 2.67 -18.65
C TYR A 90 19.92 3.75 -18.13
N HIS A 91 21.16 3.38 -17.79
CA HIS A 91 22.16 4.31 -17.30
C HIS A 91 22.37 5.44 -18.31
N PRO A 92 22.32 6.72 -17.89
CA PRO A 92 22.25 7.85 -18.83
C PRO A 92 23.51 8.03 -19.69
N VAL A 93 24.66 7.50 -19.23
CA VAL A 93 25.93 7.60 -19.96
C VAL A 93 26.25 6.32 -20.74
N THR A 94 26.01 5.15 -20.14
CA THR A 94 26.48 3.87 -20.70
C THR A 94 25.38 3.10 -21.44
N GLY A 95 24.11 3.49 -21.29
CA GLY A 95 22.98 2.77 -21.87
C GLY A 95 22.73 1.39 -21.27
N ILE A 96 23.49 0.97 -20.26
CA ILE A 96 23.33 -0.33 -19.61
C ILE A 96 22.07 -0.29 -18.73
N GLN A 97 21.24 -1.31 -18.82
CA GLN A 97 20.08 -1.45 -17.94
C GLN A 97 20.56 -1.76 -16.52
N MET A 98 20.16 -0.92 -15.57
CA MET A 98 20.49 -1.06 -14.16
C MET A 98 19.22 -1.18 -13.31
N GLU A 99 19.34 -1.88 -12.19
CA GLU A 99 18.26 -2.08 -11.23
C GLU A 99 18.79 -1.98 -9.80
N TRP A 100 18.02 -1.31 -8.95
CA TRP A 100 18.28 -1.19 -7.52
C TRP A 100 17.02 -1.53 -6.73
N HIS A 101 17.23 -2.09 -5.54
CA HIS A 101 16.17 -2.43 -4.60
C HIS A 101 16.42 -1.76 -3.25
N ALA A 102 15.34 -1.31 -2.61
CA ALA A 102 15.35 -0.86 -1.24
C ALA A 102 14.54 -1.86 -0.39
N PRO A 103 15.11 -2.40 0.70
CA PRO A 103 14.39 -3.31 1.59
C PRO A 103 13.14 -2.62 2.14
N ILE A 104 12.10 -3.40 2.42
CA ILE A 104 10.87 -2.87 3.03
C ILE A 104 11.24 -2.34 4.43
N PRO A 105 10.84 -1.10 4.78
CA PRO A 105 11.16 -0.53 6.08
C PRO A 105 10.46 -1.29 7.21
N GLN A 106 11.09 -1.31 8.37
CA GLN A 106 10.72 -2.15 9.50
C GLN A 106 9.26 -1.95 9.97
N ASP A 107 8.80 -0.70 9.99
CA ASP A 107 7.41 -0.35 10.33
C ASP A 107 6.37 -1.01 9.41
N MET A 108 6.66 -1.11 8.10
CA MET A 108 5.80 -1.80 7.14
C MET A 108 5.92 -3.31 7.25
N VAL A 109 7.09 -3.84 7.64
CA VAL A 109 7.26 -5.27 7.93
C VAL A 109 6.37 -5.66 9.11
N GLU A 110 6.47 -4.93 10.23
CA GLU A 110 5.63 -5.14 11.42
C GLU A 110 4.13 -5.03 11.10
N LEU A 111 3.74 -4.04 10.29
CA LEU A 111 2.35 -3.88 9.84
C LEU A 111 1.87 -5.09 9.03
N ILE A 112 2.68 -5.56 8.08
CA ILE A 112 2.33 -6.69 7.20
C ILE A 112 2.26 -7.99 8.01
N ASP A 113 3.18 -8.20 8.93
CA ASP A 113 3.25 -9.42 9.74
C ASP A 113 2.10 -9.48 10.75
N ALA A 114 1.77 -8.37 11.41
CA ALA A 114 0.60 -8.27 12.29
C ALA A 114 -0.71 -8.53 11.52
N MET A 115 -0.86 -7.97 10.31
CA MET A 115 -2.03 -8.23 9.45
C MET A 115 -2.13 -9.70 9.04
N ARG A 116 -1.00 -10.33 8.67
CA ARG A 116 -0.98 -11.72 8.23
C ARG A 116 -1.29 -12.67 9.39
N ALA A 117 -0.74 -12.42 10.57
CA ALA A 117 -1.02 -13.23 11.76
C ALA A 117 -2.51 -13.20 12.10
N ASP A 118 -3.11 -12.00 12.14
CA ASP A 118 -4.54 -11.81 12.36
C ASP A 118 -5.39 -12.53 11.30
N PHE A 119 -4.98 -12.48 10.03
CA PHE A 119 -5.68 -13.18 8.95
C PHE A 119 -5.61 -14.71 9.06
N GLU A 120 -4.47 -15.26 9.46
CA GLU A 120 -4.30 -16.70 9.62
C GLU A 120 -5.11 -17.23 10.81
N GLU A 121 -5.17 -16.47 11.90
CA GLU A 121 -5.96 -16.81 13.09
C GLU A 121 -7.47 -16.81 12.82
N HIS A 122 -7.93 -15.95 11.91
CA HIS A 122 -9.36 -15.80 11.59
C HIS A 122 -9.77 -16.48 10.26
N LYS A 123 -8.86 -17.22 9.61
CA LYS A 123 -9.08 -17.85 8.30
C LYS A 123 -10.24 -18.85 8.31
N ASP A 124 -10.43 -19.55 9.42
CA ASP A 124 -11.46 -20.58 9.60
C ASP A 124 -12.89 -20.01 9.82
N HIS A 125 -13.01 -18.69 10.03
CA HIS A 125 -14.30 -17.99 10.13
C HIS A 125 -14.72 -17.30 8.82
N VAL A 126 -13.90 -17.40 7.77
CA VAL A 126 -14.20 -16.86 6.45
C VAL A 126 -14.63 -18.03 5.57
N ASP A 127 -15.94 -18.30 5.54
CA ASP A 127 -16.54 -19.22 4.57
C ASP A 127 -16.19 -18.72 3.15
N TRP A 128 -15.18 -19.33 2.53
CA TRP A 128 -14.90 -19.16 1.12
C TRP A 128 -15.92 -19.98 0.32
N LEU A 129 -17.07 -19.37 0.05
CA LEU A 129 -18.01 -19.84 -0.98
C LEU A 129 -17.45 -19.62 -2.38
#